data_AF-F8PUF1-F1
#
_entry.id   AF-F8PUF1-F1
#
_cell.length_a   1.000
_cell.length_b   1.000
_cell.length_c   1.000
_cell.angle_alpha   90.00
_cell.angle_beta   90.00
_cell.angle_gamma   90.00
#
_symmetry.space_group_name_H-M   'P 1'
#
loop_
_entity.id
_entity.type
_entity.pdbx_description
1 polymer ?
#
loop_
_entity_poly.entity_id
_entity_poly.type
_entity_poly.pdbx_seq_one_letter_code
_entity_poly.pdbx_strand_id
1 'polypeptide(L)'
;MVRIARLQRQNLFDIQQITKLESRFNQLTGLLHAIGLSPSDIVTVCEALEFSNENAEDFLVNAIKAAVNQPGTPLATIKPIIVGPRTPEHYRSALTMTLSTRRELKSSRKTTKFWKKLAREDGRYADLVTPSSSDISSVHELLSPQREDALKALIAR
;
A
#
# COMPACT_ATOMS: atom_id res chain seq x y z
N MET A 1 8.47 -59.32 7.83
CA MET A 1 9.26 -58.44 6.93
C MET A 1 8.49 -57.19 6.45
N VAL A 2 7.20 -57.28 6.07
CA VAL A 2 6.43 -56.14 5.52
C VAL A 2 6.29 -54.93 6.47
N ARG A 3 6.16 -55.18 7.79
CA ARG A 3 5.99 -54.11 8.80
C ARG A 3 7.24 -53.25 8.98
N ILE A 4 8.43 -53.84 8.85
CA ILE A 4 9.73 -53.14 8.96
C ILE A 4 9.94 -52.23 7.75
N ALA A 5 9.64 -52.72 6.54
CA ALA A 5 9.73 -51.92 5.32
C ALA A 5 8.77 -50.72 5.31
N ARG A 6 7.58 -50.86 5.91
CA ARG A 6 6.62 -49.75 6.06
C ARG A 6 7.12 -48.68 7.04
N LEU A 7 7.68 -49.09 8.18
CA LEU A 7 8.29 -48.17 9.15
C LEU A 7 9.50 -47.43 8.56
N GLN A 8 10.34 -48.13 7.80
CA GLN A 8 11.49 -47.51 7.12
C GLN A 8 11.06 -46.46 6.09
N ARG A 9 10.00 -46.73 5.30
CA ARG A 9 9.46 -45.74 4.35
C ARG A 9 8.85 -44.53 5.06
N GLN A 10 8.18 -44.74 6.19
CA GLN A 10 7.60 -43.65 6.95
C GLN A 10 8.69 -42.76 7.57
N ASN A 11 9.72 -43.36 8.18
CA ASN A 11 10.87 -42.61 8.69
C ASN A 11 11.60 -41.82 7.60
N LEU A 12 11.77 -42.39 6.40
CA LEU A 12 12.39 -41.67 5.27
C LEU A 12 11.55 -40.47 4.84
N PHE A 13 10.22 -40.61 4.82
CA PHE A 13 9.33 -39.50 4.52
C PHE A 13 9.39 -38.41 5.59
N ASP A 14 9.40 -38.79 6.86
CA ASP A 14 9.46 -37.85 7.98
C ASP A 14 10.79 -37.07 7.98
N ILE A 15 11.91 -37.74 7.70
CA ILE A 15 13.23 -37.10 7.53
C ILE A 15 13.21 -36.09 6.35
N GLN A 16 12.55 -36.43 5.24
CA GLN A 16 12.40 -35.52 4.11
C GLN A 16 11.55 -34.29 4.47
N GLN A 17 10.53 -34.44 5.31
CA GLN A 17 9.74 -33.29 5.78
C GLN A 17 10.54 -32.40 6.72
N ILE A 18 11.30 -32.98 7.65
CA ILE A 18 12.14 -32.23 8.60
C ILE A 18 13.20 -31.43 7.84
N THR A 19 13.95 -32.06 6.94
CA THR A 19 14.97 -31.38 6.13
C THR A 19 14.39 -30.26 5.26
N LYS A 20 13.17 -30.46 4.73
CA LYS A 20 12.46 -29.41 3.99
C LYS A 20 12.06 -28.24 4.90
N LEU A 21 11.60 -28.51 6.11
CA LEU A 21 11.26 -27.47 7.10
C LEU A 21 12.49 -26.68 7.54
N GLU A 22 13.60 -27.37 7.81
CA GLU A 22 14.89 -26.75 8.15
C GLU A 22 15.37 -25.83 7.03
N SER A 23 15.31 -26.29 5.78
CA SER A 23 15.68 -25.48 4.61
C SER A 23 14.84 -24.19 4.51
N ARG A 24 13.51 -24.31 4.70
CA ARG A 24 12.60 -23.15 4.69
C ARG A 24 12.85 -22.20 5.85
N PHE A 25 13.12 -22.74 7.04
CA PHE A 25 13.45 -21.94 8.20
C PHE A 25 14.74 -21.14 7.97
N ASN A 26 15.80 -21.78 7.48
CA ASN A 26 17.05 -21.12 7.13
C ASN A 26 16.89 -20.04 6.05
N GLN A 27 16.00 -20.27 5.09
CA GLN A 27 15.68 -19.26 4.08
C GLN A 27 14.95 -18.06 4.71
N LEU A 28 13.99 -18.30 5.60
CA LEU A 28 13.28 -17.25 6.32
C LEU A 28 14.24 -16.44 7.21
N THR A 29 15.11 -17.09 7.98
CA THR A 29 16.08 -16.39 8.84
C THR A 29 17.06 -15.56 8.01
N GLY A 30 17.50 -16.07 6.85
CA GLY A 30 18.29 -15.30 5.90
C GLY A 30 17.59 -14.05 5.38
N LEU A 31 16.28 -14.14 5.09
CA LEU A 31 15.47 -12.98 4.69
C LEU A 31 15.31 -11.96 5.82
N LEU A 32 15.02 -12.42 7.04
CA LEU A 32 14.87 -11.54 8.21
C LEU A 32 16.19 -10.81 8.52
N HIS A 33 17.32 -11.52 8.41
CA HIS A 33 18.65 -10.92 8.52
C HIS A 33 18.89 -9.88 7.42
N ALA A 34 18.55 -10.17 6.16
CA ALA A 34 18.70 -9.23 5.06
C ALA A 34 17.87 -7.96 5.24
N ILE A 35 16.70 -8.08 5.88
CA ILE A 35 15.81 -6.96 6.22
C ILE A 35 16.37 -6.12 7.39
N GLY A 36 17.32 -6.65 8.16
CA GLY A 36 18.04 -5.96 9.22
C GLY A 36 17.71 -6.43 10.63
N LEU A 37 17.00 -7.56 10.80
CA LEU A 37 16.82 -8.15 12.12
C LEU A 37 18.09 -8.92 12.53
N SER A 38 18.51 -8.76 13.79
CA SER A 38 19.67 -9.48 14.31
C SER A 38 19.34 -10.98 14.45
N PRO A 39 20.29 -11.90 14.21
CA PRO A 39 20.09 -13.32 14.46
C PRO A 39 19.71 -13.61 15.93
N SER A 40 20.21 -12.79 16.87
CA SER A 40 19.85 -12.88 18.28
C SER A 40 18.37 -12.64 18.54
N ASP A 41 17.77 -11.71 17.79
CA ASP A 41 16.37 -11.32 17.97
C ASP A 41 15.42 -12.40 17.43
N ILE A 42 15.86 -13.11 16.39
CA ILE A 42 15.12 -14.24 15.84
C ILE A 42 15.12 -15.40 16.84
N VAL A 43 16.25 -15.67 17.49
CA VAL A 43 16.37 -16.71 18.52
C VAL A 43 15.48 -16.39 19.72
N THR A 44 15.51 -15.16 20.23
CA THR A 44 14.65 -14.77 21.37
C THR A 44 13.16 -14.84 21.04
N VAL A 45 12.76 -14.49 19.80
CA VAL A 45 11.37 -14.68 19.34
C VAL A 45 11.01 -16.17 19.24
N CYS A 46 11.92 -17.02 18.76
CA CYS A 46 11.69 -18.47 18.72
C CYS A 46 11.56 -19.07 20.12
N GLU A 47 12.45 -18.69 21.06
CA GLU A 47 12.36 -19.10 22.46
C GLU A 47 11.03 -18.64 23.08
N ALA A 48 10.63 -17.39 22.87
CA ALA A 48 9.35 -16.87 23.36
C ALA A 48 8.12 -17.60 22.74
N LEU A 49 8.23 -18.11 21.52
CA LEU A 49 7.17 -18.93 20.90
C LEU A 49 7.09 -20.34 21.50
N GLU A 50 8.22 -20.91 21.91
CA GLU A 50 8.27 -22.23 22.56
C GLU A 50 7.78 -22.16 24.01
N PHE A 51 8.10 -21.08 24.71
CA PHE A 51 7.65 -20.82 26.08
C PHE A 51 6.40 -19.92 26.06
N SER A 52 5.22 -20.54 26.01
CA SER A 52 3.88 -19.93 25.84
C SER A 52 3.45 -18.84 26.85
N ASN A 53 4.35 -18.34 27.69
CA ASN A 53 4.13 -17.29 28.68
C ASN A 53 4.70 -15.93 28.25
N GLU A 54 5.51 -15.89 27.19
CA GLU A 54 6.12 -14.66 26.68
C GLU A 54 5.45 -14.22 25.37
N ASN A 55 5.12 -12.93 25.27
CA ASN A 55 4.46 -12.39 24.09
C ASN A 55 5.50 -12.23 22.97
N ALA A 56 5.73 -13.30 22.22
CA ALA A 56 6.67 -13.32 21.09
C ALA A 56 6.41 -12.19 20.08
N GLU A 57 5.14 -11.75 19.96
CA GLU A 57 4.77 -10.60 19.14
C GLU A 57 5.46 -9.31 19.62
N ASP A 58 5.54 -9.06 20.93
CA ASP A 58 6.18 -7.87 21.48
C ASP A 58 7.68 -7.87 21.21
N PHE A 59 8.34 -9.04 21.34
CA PHE A 59 9.75 -9.19 20.99
C PHE A 59 10.00 -8.92 19.52
N LEU A 60 9.15 -9.47 18.64
CA LEU A 60 9.25 -9.23 17.20
C LEU A 60 9.05 -7.75 16.85
N VAL A 61 8.06 -7.10 17.45
CA VAL A 61 7.78 -5.68 17.25
C VAL A 61 8.96 -4.82 17.74
N ASN A 62 9.55 -5.16 18.88
CA ASN A 62 10.72 -4.44 19.41
C ASN A 62 11.96 -4.64 18.53
N ALA A 63 12.19 -5.85 18.02
CA ALA A 63 13.27 -6.14 17.07
C ALA A 63 13.12 -5.34 15.77
N ILE A 64 11.90 -5.28 15.22
CA ILE A 64 11.62 -4.47 14.02
C ILE A 64 11.86 -2.98 14.30
N LYS A 65 11.39 -2.45 15.44
CA LYS A 65 11.64 -1.06 15.83
C LYS A 65 13.13 -0.76 15.97
N ALA A 66 13.90 -1.68 16.55
CA ALA A 66 15.35 -1.55 16.66
C ALA A 66 16.01 -1.53 15.28
N ALA A 67 15.62 -2.44 14.38
CA ALA A 67 16.13 -2.52 13.02
C ALA A 67 15.79 -1.29 12.16
N VAL A 68 14.61 -0.69 12.35
CA VAL A 68 14.21 0.57 11.70
C VAL A 68 15.12 1.75 12.11
N ASN A 69 15.61 1.75 13.36
CA ASN A 69 16.47 2.82 13.87
C ASN A 69 17.95 2.65 13.46
N GLN A 70 18.35 1.51 12.88
CA GLN A 70 19.72 1.26 12.45
C GLN A 70 19.98 1.81 11.05
N PRO A 71 20.90 2.77 10.87
CA PRO A 71 21.20 3.32 9.56
C PRO A 71 21.84 2.25 8.65
N GLY A 72 21.32 2.10 7.44
CA GLY A 72 21.84 1.16 6.43
C GLY A 72 21.04 -0.13 6.26
N THR A 73 20.02 -0.37 7.08
CA THR A 73 19.09 -1.50 6.86
C THR A 73 18.00 -1.13 5.85
N PRO A 74 17.43 -2.10 5.11
CA PRO A 74 16.26 -1.86 4.27
C PRO A 74 15.07 -1.30 5.07
N LEU A 75 14.89 -1.73 6.32
CA LEU A 75 13.86 -1.21 7.21
C LEU A 75 14.04 0.27 7.54
N ALA A 76 15.28 0.78 7.66
CA ALA A 76 15.53 2.20 7.86
C ALA A 76 15.13 3.06 6.63
N THR A 77 15.10 2.46 5.43
CA THR A 77 14.60 3.13 4.21
C THR A 77 13.08 3.28 4.23
N ILE A 78 12.38 2.40 4.96
CA ILE A 78 10.95 2.52 5.23
C ILE A 78 10.78 3.66 6.21
N LYS A 79 10.82 4.88 5.67
CA LYS A 79 10.65 6.13 6.39
C LYS A 79 9.42 5.99 7.29
N PRO A 80 9.54 6.16 8.62
CA PRO A 80 8.40 6.01 9.49
C PRO A 80 7.30 6.97 9.03
N ILE A 81 6.05 6.49 9.01
CA ILE A 81 4.85 7.33 8.90
C ILE A 81 4.90 8.29 10.09
N ILE A 82 5.49 9.47 9.83
CA ILE A 82 5.62 10.66 10.68
C ILE A 82 5.58 10.32 12.18
N VAL A 83 6.71 9.88 12.74
CA VAL A 83 6.88 9.82 14.19
C VAL A 83 7.40 11.19 14.63
N GLY A 84 6.49 12.09 15.02
CA GLY A 84 6.81 13.44 15.47
C GLY A 84 5.71 14.48 15.20
N PRO A 85 5.86 15.71 15.71
CA PRO A 85 4.92 16.80 15.41
C PRO A 85 4.91 17.09 13.91
N ARG A 86 3.70 17.24 13.35
CA ARG A 86 3.54 17.54 11.92
C ARG A 86 4.15 18.91 11.62
N THR A 87 5.08 18.96 10.66
CA THR A 87 5.62 20.22 10.17
C THR A 87 4.59 20.96 9.30
N PRO A 88 4.71 22.30 9.15
CA PRO A 88 3.86 23.09 8.25
C PRO A 88 3.79 22.53 6.82
N GLU A 89 4.88 21.94 6.34
CA GLU A 89 5.00 21.33 5.01
C GLU A 89 4.09 20.11 4.88
N HIS A 90 3.96 19.30 5.94
CA HIS A 90 3.02 18.17 5.96
C HIS A 90 1.57 18.64 5.87
N TYR A 91 1.23 19.72 6.58
CA TYR A 91 -0.11 20.31 6.48
C TYR A 91 -0.37 20.91 5.09
N ARG A 92 0.61 21.61 4.53
CA ARG A 92 0.51 22.17 3.17
C ARG A 92 0.29 21.06 2.15
N SER A 93 1.07 19.98 2.21
CA SER A 93 0.91 18.81 1.35
C SER A 93 -0.48 18.18 1.48
N ALA A 94 -0.93 17.94 2.71
CA ALA A 94 -2.26 17.38 2.96
C ALA A 94 -3.39 18.28 2.44
N LEU A 95 -3.26 19.60 2.62
CA LEU A 95 -4.22 20.57 2.10
C LEU A 95 -4.24 20.59 0.57
N THR A 96 -3.08 20.64 -0.08
CA THR A 96 -2.97 20.60 -1.54
C THR A 96 -3.60 19.34 -2.11
N MET A 97 -3.28 18.17 -1.54
CA MET A 97 -3.87 16.89 -1.93
C MET A 97 -5.39 16.89 -1.74
N THR A 98 -5.88 17.34 -0.58
CA THR A 98 -7.32 17.38 -0.31
C THR A 98 -8.06 18.31 -1.27
N LEU A 99 -7.50 19.48 -1.56
CA LEU A 99 -8.09 20.45 -2.48
C LEU A 99 -8.07 19.96 -3.93
N SER A 100 -6.98 19.32 -4.38
CA SER A 100 -6.89 18.75 -5.73
C SER A 100 -7.92 17.63 -5.91
N THR A 101 -7.98 16.69 -4.96
CA THR A 101 -8.96 15.59 -5.02
C THR A 101 -10.40 16.10 -4.98
N ARG A 102 -10.72 17.12 -4.17
CA ARG A 102 -12.07 17.73 -4.18
C ARG A 102 -12.40 18.36 -5.52
N ARG A 103 -11.43 18.99 -6.18
CA ARG A 103 -11.60 19.60 -7.50
C ARG A 103 -11.90 18.54 -8.56
N GLU A 104 -11.15 17.44 -8.55
CA GLU A 104 -11.35 16.29 -9.46
C GLU A 104 -12.69 15.59 -9.22
N LEU A 105 -13.09 15.39 -7.96
CA LEU A 105 -14.40 14.82 -7.65
C LEU A 105 -15.55 15.71 -8.14
N LYS A 106 -15.39 17.04 -8.04
CA LYS A 106 -16.40 17.98 -8.52
C LYS A 106 -16.51 17.95 -10.05
N SER A 107 -15.40 17.89 -10.78
CA SER A 107 -15.43 17.75 -12.23
C SER A 107 -16.05 16.41 -12.64
N SER A 108 -15.60 15.31 -12.04
CA SER A 108 -16.14 13.96 -12.30
C SER A 108 -17.65 13.87 -12.04
N ARG A 109 -18.16 14.49 -10.96
CA ARG A 109 -19.60 14.54 -10.66
C ARG A 109 -20.38 15.31 -11.72
N LYS A 110 -19.85 16.45 -12.22
CA LYS A 110 -20.49 17.21 -13.30
C LYS A 110 -20.55 16.38 -14.58
N THR A 111 -19.44 15.76 -14.96
CA THR A 111 -19.35 14.88 -16.13
C THR A 111 -20.33 13.72 -16.02
N THR A 112 -20.36 13.05 -14.86
CA THR A 112 -21.31 11.97 -14.59
C THR A 112 -22.76 12.43 -14.71
N LYS A 113 -23.09 13.61 -14.16
CA LYS A 113 -24.45 14.17 -14.25
C LYS A 113 -24.84 14.51 -15.68
N PHE A 114 -23.91 15.04 -16.48
CA PHE A 114 -24.13 15.30 -17.90
C PHE A 114 -24.46 14.01 -18.65
N TRP A 115 -23.62 12.98 -18.52
CA TRP A 115 -23.82 11.71 -19.25
C TRP A 115 -25.02 10.91 -18.78
N LYS A 116 -25.31 10.89 -17.48
CA LYS A 116 -26.46 10.14 -16.95
C LYS A 116 -27.81 10.79 -17.23
N LYS A 117 -27.84 12.12 -17.41
CA LYS A 117 -29.07 12.89 -17.49
C LYS A 117 -29.18 13.66 -18.81
N LEU A 118 -28.30 14.63 -19.03
CA LEU A 118 -28.39 15.54 -20.17
C LEU A 118 -28.24 14.82 -21.51
N ALA A 119 -27.25 13.93 -21.63
CA ALA A 119 -26.98 13.20 -22.87
C ALA A 119 -28.12 12.22 -23.24
N ARG A 120 -28.91 11.78 -22.24
CA ARG A 120 -30.04 10.86 -22.44
C ARG A 120 -31.36 11.59 -22.72
N GLU A 121 -31.53 12.79 -22.18
CA GLU A 121 -32.79 13.56 -22.25
C GLU A 121 -32.84 14.53 -23.44
N ASP A 122 -31.70 15.04 -23.94
CA ASP A 122 -31.64 16.01 -25.04
C ASP A 122 -31.12 15.33 -26.32
N GLY A 123 -31.98 15.23 -27.34
CA GLY A 123 -31.68 14.59 -28.63
C GLY A 123 -30.52 15.22 -29.39
N ARG A 124 -30.07 16.42 -29.00
CA ARG A 124 -28.87 17.07 -29.54
C ARG A 124 -27.56 16.33 -29.24
N TYR A 125 -27.55 15.41 -28.27
CA TYR A 125 -26.37 14.64 -27.88
C TYR A 125 -26.48 13.15 -28.22
N ALA A 126 -27.44 12.75 -29.07
CA ALA A 126 -27.67 11.36 -29.44
C ALA A 126 -26.45 10.67 -30.09
N ASP A 127 -25.67 11.43 -30.87
CA ASP A 127 -24.45 10.95 -31.54
C ASP A 127 -23.18 11.15 -30.70
N LEU A 128 -23.29 11.73 -29.50
CA LEU A 128 -22.17 12.02 -28.62
C LEU A 128 -21.78 10.75 -27.85
N VAL A 129 -20.72 10.07 -28.28
CA VAL A 129 -20.20 8.87 -27.59
C VAL A 129 -19.50 9.26 -26.29
N THR A 130 -19.71 8.49 -25.23
CA THR A 130 -19.01 8.67 -23.95
C THR A 130 -17.49 8.65 -24.18
N PRO A 131 -16.75 9.72 -23.87
CA PRO A 131 -15.30 9.75 -23.99
C PRO A 131 -14.68 8.75 -23.00
N SER A 132 -13.58 8.12 -23.42
CA SER A 132 -12.70 7.37 -22.54
C SER A 132 -12.24 8.26 -21.37
N SER A 133 -11.91 7.67 -20.22
CA SER A 133 -11.40 8.40 -19.05
C SER A 133 -10.15 9.26 -19.37
N SER A 134 -9.41 8.91 -20.42
CA SER A 134 -8.28 9.69 -20.96
C SER A 134 -8.69 10.97 -21.70
N ASP A 135 -9.88 11.00 -22.31
CA ASP A 135 -10.31 12.05 -23.25
C ASP A 135 -11.17 13.12 -22.55
N ILE A 136 -11.36 12.99 -21.23
CA ILE A 136 -12.07 13.97 -20.39
C ILE A 136 -11.33 15.32 -20.37
N SER A 137 -10.01 15.31 -20.59
CA SER A 137 -9.14 16.50 -20.67
C SER A 137 -9.49 17.42 -21.85
N SER A 138 -10.07 16.87 -22.93
CA SER A 138 -10.39 17.60 -24.16
C SER A 138 -11.81 18.16 -24.19
N VAL A 139 -12.62 17.94 -23.16
CA VAL A 139 -13.98 18.49 -23.08
C VAL A 139 -13.92 19.95 -22.61
N HIS A 140 -13.96 20.87 -23.55
CA HIS A 140 -14.11 22.30 -23.28
C HIS A 140 -15.59 22.64 -23.10
N GLU A 141 -16.00 22.98 -21.87
CA GLU A 141 -17.32 23.56 -21.60
C GLU A 141 -17.35 24.97 -22.19
N LEU A 142 -18.28 25.24 -23.12
CA LEU A 142 -18.56 26.60 -23.57
C LEU A 142 -19.11 27.40 -22.38
N LEU A 143 -18.31 28.31 -21.86
CA LEU A 143 -18.69 29.14 -20.72
C LEU A 143 -19.61 30.27 -21.19
N SER A 144 -20.54 30.68 -20.34
CA SER A 144 -21.32 31.89 -20.60
C SER A 144 -20.39 33.13 -20.51
N PRO A 145 -20.68 34.23 -21.23
CA PRO A 145 -19.79 35.39 -21.30
C PRO A 145 -19.41 35.93 -19.91
N GLN A 146 -20.39 36.00 -19.00
CA GLN A 146 -20.20 36.43 -17.61
C GLN A 146 -19.20 35.55 -16.83
N ARG A 147 -19.14 34.25 -17.13
CA ARG A 147 -18.21 33.31 -16.47
C ARG A 147 -16.83 33.34 -17.08
N GLU A 148 -16.72 33.60 -18.38
CA GLU A 148 -15.43 33.79 -19.04
C GLU A 148 -14.72 35.04 -18.52
N ASP A 149 -15.44 36.14 -18.35
CA ASP A 149 -14.87 37.38 -17.81
C ASP A 149 -14.39 37.22 -16.37
N ALA A 150 -15.17 36.50 -15.54
CA ALA A 150 -14.76 36.17 -14.17
C ALA A 150 -13.53 35.26 -14.13
N LEU A 151 -13.41 34.31 -15.06
CA LEU A 151 -12.24 33.43 -15.16
C LEU A 151 -11.00 34.21 -15.60
N LYS A 152 -11.12 35.08 -16.61
CA LYS A 152 -10.03 35.95 -17.08
C LYS A 152 -9.53 36.87 -15.98
N ALA A 153 -10.44 37.45 -15.20
CA ALA A 153 -10.09 38.29 -14.05
C ALA A 153 -9.35 37.50 -12.94
N LEU A 154 -9.66 36.22 -12.76
CA LEU A 154 -8.97 35.35 -11.81
C LEU A 154 -7.57 34.95 -12.28
N ILE A 155 -7.38 34.70 -13.59
CA ILE A 155 -6.10 34.30 -14.18
C ILE A 155 -5.12 35.48 -14.24
N ALA A 156 -5.62 36.70 -14.39
CA ALA A 156 -4.81 37.92 -14.46
C ALA A 156 -4.26 38.40 -13.10
N ARG A 157 -4.52 37.66 -12.01
CA ARG A 157 -4.12 38.00 -10.63
C ARG A 157 -3.06 37.02 -10.13
#